data_AF-A0A3M2L1Q7-F1
#
_entry.id   AF-A0A3M2L1Q7-F1
#
_cell.length_a   1.000
_cell.length_b   1.000
_cell.length_c   1.000
_cell.angle_alpha   90.00
_cell.angle_beta   90.00
_cell.angle_gamma   90.00
#
_symmetry.space_group_name_H-M   'P 1'
#
loop_
_entity.id
_entity.type
_entity.pdbx_description
1 polymer ?
#
loop_
_entity_poly.entity_id
_entity_poly.type
_entity_poly.pdbx_seq_one_letter_code
_entity_poly.pdbx_strand_id
1 'polypeptide(L)'
;MTCETIREALSARIDGEAEPQETGPVDRHLAVCAPCRTWFQYAVVLRTALLPHVGSTPDLTAAILRRLPEAGCEPEITLSSDRKRCRTTSPTHRSGPSKQSSAERPEAADGDDRAARAQRILAP
;
A
#
# COMPACT_ATOMS: atom_id res chain seq x y z
N MET A 1 9.04 11.00 27.76
CA MET A 1 9.04 11.04 26.28
C MET A 1 8.86 12.46 25.84
N THR A 2 9.53 12.90 24.78
CA THR A 2 9.39 14.26 24.25
C THR A 2 8.11 14.35 23.40
N CYS A 3 7.55 15.55 23.27
CA CYS A 3 6.38 15.75 22.41
C CYS A 3 6.66 15.38 20.94
N GLU A 4 7.91 15.54 20.49
CA GLU A 4 8.35 15.19 19.13
C GLU A 4 8.14 13.69 18.86
N THR A 5 8.70 12.84 19.71
CA THR A 5 8.57 11.38 19.62
C THR A 5 7.12 10.93 19.68
N ILE A 6 6.27 11.65 20.43
CA ILE A 6 4.84 11.34 20.52
C ILE A 6 4.11 11.72 19.24
N ARG A 7 4.45 12.87 18.62
CA ARG A 7 3.85 13.27 17.34
C ARG A 7 4.23 12.31 16.22
N GLU A 8 5.46 11.81 16.21
CA GLU A 8 5.89 10.78 15.27
C GLU A 8 5.05 9.50 15.42
N ALA A 9 4.91 8.98 16.64
CA ALA A 9 4.05 7.82 16.93
C ALA A 9 2.62 8.03 16.45
N LEU A 10 2.05 9.19 16.78
CA LEU A 10 0.67 9.51 16.42
C LEU A 10 0.49 9.73 14.91
N SER A 11 1.52 10.19 14.18
CA SER A 11 1.50 10.25 12.72
C SER A 11 1.40 8.86 12.13
N ALA A 12 2.26 7.93 12.58
CA ALA A 12 2.21 6.53 12.14
C ALA A 12 0.80 5.93 12.39
N ARG A 13 0.21 6.20 13.56
CA ARG A 13 -1.17 5.80 13.89
C ARG A 13 -2.21 6.37 12.91
N ILE A 14 -2.09 7.63 12.51
CA ILE A 14 -3.00 8.29 11.53
C ILE A 14 -2.88 7.64 10.15
N ASP A 15 -1.66 7.25 9.77
CA ASP A 15 -1.37 6.67 8.47
C ASP A 15 -1.70 5.17 8.40
N GLY A 16 -2.02 4.54 9.54
CA GLY A 16 -2.28 3.10 9.67
C GLY A 16 -1.00 2.26 9.72
N GLU A 17 0.13 2.90 9.99
CA GLU A 17 1.44 2.27 10.13
C GLU A 17 1.67 1.79 11.57
N ALA A 18 2.66 0.92 11.75
CA ALA A 18 3.08 0.51 13.09
C ALA A 18 3.74 1.67 13.83
N GLU A 19 3.29 1.95 15.05
CA GLU A 19 3.91 2.97 15.89
C GLU A 19 5.34 2.55 16.26
N PRO A 20 6.33 3.45 16.14
CA PRO A 20 7.70 3.17 16.59
C PRO A 20 7.79 2.98 18.12
N GLN A 21 6.80 3.47 18.86
CA GLN A 21 6.69 3.39 20.30
C GLN A 21 5.51 2.49 20.70
N GLU A 22 5.60 1.90 21.89
CA GLU A 22 4.46 1.19 22.47
C GLU A 22 3.28 2.15 22.71
N THR A 23 2.07 1.64 22.49
CA THR A 23 0.81 2.40 22.56
C THR A 23 0.55 2.97 23.96
N GLY A 24 0.86 2.21 25.02
CA GLY A 24 0.58 2.59 26.41
C GLY A 24 1.26 3.89 26.86
N PRO A 25 2.58 4.05 26.65
CA PRO A 25 3.27 5.33 26.84
C PRO A 25 2.64 6.49 26.05
N VAL A 26 2.30 6.30 24.77
CA VAL A 26 1.71 7.34 23.90
C VAL A 26 0.38 7.83 24.47
N ASP A 27 -0.50 6.91 24.86
CA ASP A 27 -1.81 7.24 25.42
C ASP A 27 -1.68 7.92 26.79
N ARG A 28 -0.71 7.51 27.63
CA ARG A 28 -0.39 8.20 28.89
C ARG A 28 0.03 9.64 28.65
N HIS A 29 0.80 9.92 27.59
CA HIS A 29 1.17 11.29 27.23
C HIS A 29 -0.03 12.10 26.77
N LEU A 30 -0.91 11.52 25.95
CA LEU A 30 -2.17 12.17 25.55
C LEU A 30 -3.06 12.52 26.74
N ALA A 31 -3.05 11.74 27.82
CA ALA A 31 -3.83 12.05 29.02
C ALA A 31 -3.39 13.37 29.69
N VAL A 32 -2.09 13.72 29.63
CA VAL A 32 -1.53 14.87 30.37
C VAL A 32 -1.13 16.06 29.50
N CYS A 33 -0.87 15.86 28.21
CA CYS A 33 -0.35 16.90 27.32
C CYS A 33 -1.45 17.49 26.40
N ALA A 34 -1.99 18.65 26.79
CA ALA A 34 -3.00 19.35 25.99
C ALA A 34 -2.53 19.71 24.56
N PRO A 35 -1.30 20.24 24.35
CA PRO A 35 -0.82 20.54 23.00
C PRO A 35 -0.81 19.34 22.04
N CYS A 36 -0.41 18.16 22.53
CA CYS A 36 -0.39 16.95 21.71
C CYS A 36 -1.81 16.43 21.41
N ARG A 37 -2.75 16.55 22.36
CA ARG A 37 -4.17 16.25 22.08
C ARG A 37 -4.76 17.14 21.00
N THR A 38 -4.55 18.46 21.12
CA THR A 38 -5.04 19.43 20.14
C THR A 38 -4.45 19.16 18.76
N TRP A 39 -3.12 18.98 18.68
CA TRP A 39 -2.45 18.64 17.42
C TRP A 39 -3.02 17.36 16.80
N PHE A 40 -3.20 16.31 17.59
CA PHE A 40 -3.70 15.01 17.10
C PHE A 40 -5.11 15.13 16.52
N GLN A 41 -6.00 15.85 17.21
CA GLN A 41 -7.35 16.11 16.71
C GLN A 41 -7.33 16.85 15.37
N TYR A 42 -6.51 17.89 15.23
CA TYR A 42 -6.37 18.61 13.96
C TYR A 42 -5.79 17.73 12.85
N ALA A 43 -4.79 16.91 13.15
CA ALA A 43 -4.15 16.03 12.19
C ALA A 43 -5.13 14.97 11.65
N VAL A 44 -5.98 14.38 12.51
CA VAL A 44 -7.02 13.42 12.10
C VAL A 44 -8.05 14.08 11.17
N VAL A 45 -8.51 15.29 11.52
CA VAL A 45 -9.44 16.05 10.67
C VAL A 45 -8.81 16.36 9.32
N LEU A 46 -7.56 16.82 9.30
CA LEU A 46 -6.83 17.14 8.08
C LEU A 46 -6.64 15.92 7.18
N ARG A 47 -6.23 14.78 7.75
CA ARG A 47 -6.09 13.50 7.03
C ARG A 47 -7.40 13.13 6.33
N THR A 48 -8.52 13.21 7.06
CA THR A 48 -9.84 12.85 6.52
C THR A 48 -10.29 13.81 5.43
N ALA A 49 -10.02 15.11 5.58
CA ALA A 49 -10.41 16.14 4.62
C ALA A 49 -9.60 16.08 3.31
N LEU A 50 -8.31 15.76 3.39
CA LEU A 50 -7.41 15.75 2.22
C LEU A 50 -7.37 14.41 1.49
N LEU A 51 -7.58 13.30 2.18
CA LEU A 51 -7.50 11.94 1.64
C LEU A 51 -8.83 11.22 1.88
N PRO A 52 -9.91 11.61 1.18
CA PRO A 52 -11.18 10.92 1.31
C PRO A 52 -11.02 9.47 0.87
N HIS A 53 -11.70 8.58 1.56
CA HIS A 53 -11.72 7.17 1.20
C HIS A 53 -12.35 7.02 -0.18
N VAL A 54 -11.53 6.68 -1.19
CA VAL A 54 -12.02 6.32 -2.51
C VAL A 54 -12.71 4.96 -2.35
N GLY A 55 -13.95 4.84 -2.83
CA GLY A 55 -14.69 3.59 -2.78
C GLY A 55 -14.04 2.47 -3.59
N SER A 56 -14.79 1.40 -3.88
CA SER A 56 -14.28 0.29 -4.70
C SER A 56 -13.70 0.82 -6.01
N THR A 57 -12.40 0.67 -6.17
CA THR A 57 -11.64 1.11 -7.35
C THR A 57 -11.40 -0.12 -8.23
N PRO A 58 -11.62 -0.04 -9.56
CA PRO A 58 -11.38 -1.18 -10.44
C PRO A 58 -9.91 -1.60 -10.42
N ASP A 59 -9.64 -2.90 -10.49
CA ASP A 59 -8.28 -3.42 -10.58
C ASP A 59 -7.65 -3.07 -11.93
N LEU A 60 -6.67 -2.17 -11.90
CA LEU A 60 -5.93 -1.72 -13.07
C LEU A 60 -4.58 -2.43 -13.22
N THR A 61 -4.26 -3.42 -12.39
CA THR A 61 -2.95 -4.08 -12.36
C THR A 61 -2.52 -4.55 -13.75
N ALA A 62 -3.38 -5.32 -14.43
CA ALA A 62 -3.07 -5.82 -15.78
C ALA A 62 -2.93 -4.69 -16.82
N ALA A 63 -3.70 -3.60 -16.69
CA ALA A 63 -3.62 -2.47 -17.61
C ALA A 63 -2.33 -1.65 -17.42
N ILE A 64 -1.88 -1.50 -16.18
CA ILE A 64 -0.62 -0.83 -15.83
C ILE A 64 0.56 -1.65 -16.34
N LEU A 65 0.58 -2.96 -16.05
CA LEU A 65 1.68 -3.84 -16.47
C LEU A 65 1.86 -3.86 -17.99
N ARG A 66 0.78 -3.84 -18.78
CA ARG A 66 0.86 -3.75 -20.25
C ARG A 66 1.47 -2.45 -20.78
N ARG A 67 1.54 -1.39 -19.96
CA ARG A 67 2.11 -0.09 -20.35
C ARG A 67 3.57 0.06 -19.93
N LEU A 68 4.08 -0.81 -19.07
CA LEU A 68 5.50 -0.76 -18.69
C LEU A 68 6.36 -1.17 -19.90
N PRO A 69 7.53 -0.53 -20.08
CA PRO A 69 8.50 -0.98 -21.06
C PRO A 69 9.02 -2.38 -20.70
N GLU A 70 9.46 -3.13 -21.71
CA GLU A 70 10.11 -4.42 -21.48
C GLU A 70 11.35 -4.24 -20.60
N ALA A 71 11.54 -5.16 -19.65
CA ALA A 71 12.70 -5.16 -18.77
C ALA A 71 13.99 -5.15 -19.62
N GLY A 72 14.84 -4.13 -19.41
CA GLY A 72 16.07 -3.93 -20.17
C GLY A 72 16.10 -2.66 -21.02
N CYS A 73 14.98 -1.93 -21.12
CA CYS A 73 14.99 -0.55 -21.59
C CYS A 73 15.06 0.39 -20.38
N GLU A 74 16.26 0.87 -20.03
CA GLU A 74 16.39 1.96 -19.06
C GLU A 74 15.62 3.18 -19.61
N PRO A 75 14.63 3.72 -18.87
CA PRO A 75 13.97 4.95 -19.27
C PRO A 75 14.97 6.09 -19.07
N GLU A 76 15.37 6.77 -20.15
CA GLU A 76 16.08 8.04 -20.05
C GLU A 76 15.11 9.06 -19.44
N ILE A 77 15.15 9.23 -18.11
CA ILE A 77 14.30 10.17 -17.36
C ILE A 77 14.71 11.60 -17.69
N THR A 78 14.49 12.01 -18.94
CA THR A 78 14.66 13.39 -19.39
C THR A 78 13.29 14.04 -19.42
N LEU A 79 13.16 15.22 -18.81
CA LEU A 79 11.97 16.08 -18.82
C LEU A 79 11.71 16.69 -20.22
N SER A 80 11.93 15.93 -21.29
CA SER A 80 11.78 16.36 -22.67
C SER A 80 10.62 15.63 -23.31
N SER A 81 9.64 16.40 -23.79
CA SER A 81 8.38 15.96 -24.39
C SER A 81 8.54 15.21 -25.74
N ASP A 82 9.75 14.83 -26.13
CA ASP A 82 9.99 14.12 -27.38
C ASP A 82 10.03 12.61 -27.15
N ARG A 83 8.91 11.96 -27.50
CA ARG A 83 8.75 10.50 -27.59
C ARG A 83 9.91 9.86 -28.35
N LYS A 84 10.96 9.43 -27.65
CA LYS A 84 12.11 8.75 -28.24
C LYS A 84 11.88 7.24 -28.31
N ARG A 85 11.55 6.86 -29.54
CA ARG A 85 11.76 5.57 -30.21
C ARG A 85 12.81 4.68 -29.53
N CYS A 86 12.40 3.50 -29.02
CA CYS A 86 13.32 2.43 -28.65
C CYS A 86 14.15 2.01 -29.87
N ARG A 87 15.48 2.14 -29.79
CA ARG A 87 16.38 1.31 -30.59
C ARG A 87 16.42 -0.07 -29.95
N THR A 88 15.77 -1.04 -30.56
CA THR A 88 15.91 -2.44 -30.21
C THR A 88 17.35 -2.88 -30.50
N THR A 89 18.20 -3.01 -29.49
CA THR A 89 19.31 -3.96 -29.58
C THR A 89 18.71 -5.33 -29.32
N SER A 90 18.51 -6.11 -30.38
CA SER A 90 17.93 -7.44 -30.33
C SER A 90 18.62 -8.31 -29.27
N PRO A 91 17.87 -8.95 -28.36
CA PRO A 91 18.36 -10.14 -27.70
C PRO A 91 18.28 -11.27 -28.73
N THR A 92 19.41 -11.89 -29.03
CA THR A 92 19.45 -13.13 -29.80
C THR A 92 18.65 -14.18 -29.04
N HIS A 93 17.45 -14.46 -29.53
CA HIS A 93 16.57 -15.52 -29.06
C HIS A 93 17.27 -16.86 -29.31
N ARG A 94 17.95 -17.41 -28.31
CA ARG A 94 18.41 -18.80 -28.36
C ARG A 94 17.21 -19.69 -28.06
N SER A 95 16.57 -20.14 -29.13
CA SER A 95 15.52 -21.15 -29.12
C SER A 95 16.03 -22.43 -28.43
N GLY A 96 15.51 -22.72 -27.24
CA GLY A 96 15.60 -24.04 -26.61
C GLY A 96 14.46 -24.94 -27.12
N PRO A 97 14.66 -26.25 -27.30
CA PRO A 97 13.67 -27.10 -27.93
C PRO A 97 12.48 -27.38 -27.00
N SER A 98 11.28 -27.25 -27.57
CA SER A 98 10.02 -27.76 -27.05
C SER A 98 10.11 -29.24 -26.67
N LYS A 99 9.74 -29.58 -25.44
CA LYS A 99 9.15 -30.88 -25.12
C LYS A 99 7.81 -30.65 -24.42
N GLN A 100 6.76 -31.12 -25.09
CA GLN A 100 5.38 -31.14 -24.62
C GLN A 100 5.09 -32.46 -23.88
N SER A 101 4.03 -32.38 -23.05
CA SER A 101 3.20 -33.47 -22.50
C SER A 101 3.77 -34.24 -21.32
N SER A 102 3.02 -34.68 -20.30
CA SER A 102 1.61 -34.54 -19.91
C SER A 102 1.48 -35.19 -18.52
N ALA A 103 0.65 -34.65 -17.62
CA ALA A 103 -0.14 -35.44 -16.66
C ALA A 103 -1.18 -34.55 -15.97
N GLU A 104 -2.41 -35.05 -15.95
CA GLU A 104 -3.64 -34.42 -15.46
C GLU A 104 -3.81 -34.40 -13.92
N ARG A 105 -4.85 -33.63 -13.54
CA ARG A 105 -5.46 -33.22 -12.25
C ARG A 105 -5.99 -34.40 -11.37
N PRO A 106 -6.49 -34.23 -10.11
CA PRO A 106 -7.63 -33.35 -9.74
C PRO A 106 -7.66 -32.74 -8.30
N GLU A 107 -8.84 -32.22 -7.95
CA GLU A 107 -9.29 -31.15 -7.02
C GLU A 107 -9.58 -31.52 -5.53
N ALA A 108 -10.04 -30.48 -4.79
CA ALA A 108 -10.86 -30.41 -3.55
C ALA A 108 -10.08 -30.17 -2.23
N ALA A 109 -10.49 -29.38 -1.22
CA ALA A 109 -11.77 -28.79 -0.77
C ALA A 109 -11.45 -27.56 0.14
N ASP A 110 -12.20 -26.45 0.17
CA ASP A 110 -13.42 -26.11 0.96
C ASP A 110 -13.20 -25.62 2.43
N GLY A 111 -13.91 -24.55 2.81
CA GLY A 111 -14.20 -24.03 4.17
C GLY A 111 -13.14 -23.13 4.84
N ASP A 112 -13.44 -22.10 5.65
CA ASP A 112 -14.71 -21.54 6.13
C ASP A 112 -14.45 -20.24 6.94
N ASP A 113 -15.49 -19.40 7.01
CA ASP A 113 -15.85 -18.40 8.03
C ASP A 113 -14.81 -17.81 9.03
N ARG A 114 -14.42 -16.52 8.85
CA ARG A 114 -13.85 -15.72 9.97
C ARG A 114 -14.22 -14.23 10.04
N ALA A 115 -15.06 -13.70 9.16
CA ALA A 115 -15.30 -12.25 9.07
C ALA A 115 -16.56 -11.72 9.81
N ALA A 116 -17.36 -12.57 10.48
CA ALA A 116 -18.68 -12.17 10.98
C ALA A 116 -18.79 -11.80 12.48
N ARG A 117 -17.70 -11.48 13.22
CA ARG A 117 -17.79 -11.38 14.70
C ARG A 117 -17.25 -10.13 15.41
N ALA A 118 -17.08 -8.99 14.74
CA ALA A 118 -16.52 -7.78 15.38
C ALA A 118 -17.37 -6.49 15.30
N GLN A 119 -18.64 -6.54 14.90
CA GLN A 119 -19.50 -5.34 14.80
C GLN A 119 -20.68 -5.35 15.78
N ARG A 120 -20.40 -5.57 17.07
CA ARG A 120 -21.45 -5.48 18.10
C ARG A 120 -20.98 -4.95 19.45
N ILE A 121 -20.15 -3.90 19.45
CA ILE A 121 -19.90 -3.08 20.64
C ILE A 121 -19.69 -1.63 20.19
N LEU A 122 -20.77 -0.92 19.86
CA LEU A 122 -21.00 0.52 20.08
C LEU A 122 -22.30 0.91 19.39
N ALA A 123 -23.40 0.79 20.14
CA ALA A 123 -24.62 1.57 19.96
C ALA A 123 -24.76 2.45 21.23
N PRO A 124 -25.50 3.55 21.14
CA PRO A 124 -25.12 4.91 21.58
C PRO A 124 -24.87 5.10 23.08
#